data_AF-B9TGP3-F1
#
_entry.id   AF-B9TGP3-F1
#
_cell.length_a   1.000
_cell.length_b   1.000
_cell.length_c   1.000
_cell.angle_alpha   90.00
_cell.angle_beta   90.00
_cell.angle_gamma   90.00
#
_symmetry.space_group_name_H-M   'P 1'
#
loop_
_entity.id
_entity.type
_entity.pdbx_description
1 polymer ?
#
loop_
_entity_poly.entity_id
_entity_poly.type
_entity_poly.pdbx_seq_one_letter_code
_entity_poly.pdbx_strand_id
1 'polypeptide(L)' 'MRALRWVVLAIVLAGAGAAGYHHVRNPEHLTLDAAARRAAQAQSPGAFVTLTDGVTHYEMAGPADGRVAVLVH' A
#
# COMPACT_ATOMS: atom_id res chain seq x y z
N MET A 1 -16.48 -30.36 -27.96
CA MET A 1 -15.04 -30.26 -27.64
C MET A 1 -14.38 -28.94 -28.05
N ARG A 2 -14.66 -28.34 -29.22
CA ARG A 2 -14.08 -27.03 -29.60
C ARG A 2 -14.51 -25.87 -28.68
N ALA A 3 -15.80 -25.77 -28.36
CA ALA A 3 -16.31 -24.72 -27.47
C ALA A 3 -15.68 -24.77 -26.07
N LEU A 4 -15.53 -25.97 -25.50
CA LEU A 4 -14.87 -26.16 -24.19
C LEU A 4 -13.42 -25.68 -24.19
N ARG A 5 -12.66 -25.93 -25.27
CA ARG A 5 -11.28 -25.46 -25.41
C ARG A 5 -11.19 -23.93 -25.41
N TRP A 6 -12.13 -23.26 -26.07
CA TRP A 6 -12.20 -21.79 -26.07
C TRP A 6 -12.59 -21.21 -24.71
N VAL A 7 -13.53 -21.85 -24.01
CA VAL A 7 -13.91 -21.44 -22.65
C VAL A 7 -12.73 -21.58 -21.68
N VAL A 8 -12.04 -22.72 -21.72
CA VAL A 8 -10.84 -22.94 -20.88
C VAL A 8 -9.75 -21.91 -21.20
N LEU A 9 -9.51 -21.64 -22.49
CA LEU A 9 -8.53 -20.63 -22.90
C LEU A 9 -8.89 -19.24 -22.38
N ALA A 10 -10.17 -18.85 -22.47
CA ALA A 10 -10.62 -17.55 -21.96
C ALA A 10 -10.42 -17.43 -20.43
N ILE A 11 -10.72 -18.50 -19.67
CA ILE A 11 -10.51 -18.53 -18.22
C ILE A 11 -9.02 -18.39 -17.87
N VAL A 12 -8.14 -19.12 -18.58
CA VAL A 12 -6.69 -19.04 -18.36
C VAL A 12 -6.17 -17.64 -18.67
N LEU A 13 -6.61 -17.03 -19.78
CA LEU A 13 -6.21 -15.66 -20.13
C LEU A 13 -6.71 -14.64 -19.11
N ALA A 14 -7.95 -14.77 -18.64
CA ALA A 14 -8.50 -13.91 -17.59
C ALA A 14 -7.72 -14.05 -16.28
N GLY A 15 -7.42 -15.29 -15.87
CA GLY A 15 -6.63 -15.57 -14.67
C GLY A 15 -5.21 -15.01 -14.74
N ALA A 16 -4.53 -15.21 -15.88
CA ALA A 16 -3.20 -14.65 -16.11
C ALA A 16 -3.23 -13.11 -16.10
N GLY A 17 -4.25 -12.49 -16.71
CA GLY A 17 -4.44 -11.05 -16.68
C GLY A 17 -4.64 -10.51 -15.26
N ALA A 18 -5.49 -11.16 -14.46
CA ALA A 18 -5.73 -10.78 -13.08
C ALA A 18 -4.47 -10.94 -12.20
N ALA A 19 -3.74 -12.06 -12.34
CA ALA A 19 -2.51 -12.30 -11.61
C ALA A 19 -1.43 -11.27 -11.97
N GLY A 20 -1.25 -10.97 -13.26
CA GLY A 20 -0.34 -9.94 -13.72
C GLY A 20 -0.70 -8.55 -13.19
N TYR A 21 -1.99 -8.20 -13.21
CA TYR A 21 -2.48 -6.94 -12.66
C TYR A 21 -2.18 -6.81 -11.16
N HIS A 22 -2.49 -7.85 -10.37
CA HIS A 22 -2.19 -7.88 -8.95
C HIS A 22 -0.69 -7.76 -8.66
N HIS A 23 0.15 -8.45 -9.43
CA HIS A 23 1.60 -8.38 -9.26
C HIS A 23 2.16 -6.97 -9.51
N VAL A 24 1.70 -6.30 -10.58
CA VAL A 24 2.15 -4.94 -10.91
C VAL A 24 1.59 -3.90 -9.94
N ARG A 25 0.39 -4.12 -9.40
CA ARG A 25 -0.26 -3.20 -8.45
C ARG A 25 0.10 -3.46 -7.00
N ASN A 26 0.93 -4.48 -6.69
CA ASN A 26 1.31 -4.76 -5.31
C ASN A 26 2.22 -3.64 -4.77
N PRO A 27 1.76 -2.83 -3.79
CA PRO A 27 2.56 -1.76 -3.23
C PRO A 27 3.73 -2.26 -2.38
N GLU A 28 3.76 -3.54 -1.97
CA GLU A 28 4.83 -4.13 -1.15
C GLU A 28 6.19 -4.13 -1.87
N HIS A 29 6.19 -4.07 -3.21
CA HIS A 29 7.42 -3.99 -4.00
C HIS A 29 7.94 -2.56 -4.18
N LEU A 30 7.17 -1.56 -3.73
CA LEU A 30 7.57 -0.17 -3.87
C LEU A 30 8.69 0.15 -2.89
N THR A 31 9.72 0.82 -3.40
CA THR A 31 10.66 1.50 -2.51
C THR A 31 9.91 2.65 -1.83
N LEU A 32 9.89 2.65 -0.50
CA LEU A 32 9.30 3.72 0.31
C LEU A 32 10.19 4.97 0.24
N ASP A 33 10.21 5.63 -0.91
CA ASP A 33 10.89 6.90 -1.12
C ASP A 33 10.03 8.09 -0.64
N ALA A 34 10.52 9.31 -0.83
CA ALA A 34 9.79 10.52 -0.45
C ALA A 34 8.50 10.74 -1.27
N ALA A 35 8.41 10.22 -2.50
CA ALA A 35 7.21 10.32 -3.30
C ALA A 35 6.14 9.31 -2.83
N ALA A 36 6.54 8.07 -2.58
CA ALA A 36 5.69 7.01 -2.05
C ALA A 36 5.09 7.40 -0.70
N ARG A 37 5.90 7.95 0.23
CA ARG A 37 5.41 8.42 1.53
C ARG A 37 4.40 9.57 1.42
N ARG A 38 4.63 10.53 0.52
CA ARG A 38 3.65 11.60 0.25
C ARG A 38 2.35 11.07 -0.33
N ALA A 39 2.43 10.10 -1.24
CA ALA A 39 1.24 9.45 -1.78
C ALA A 39 0.46 8.69 -0.69
N ALA A 40 1.15 7.96 0.18
CA ALA A 40 0.54 7.26 1.31
C ALA A 40 -0.15 8.21 2.29
N GLN A 41 0.44 9.38 2.56
CA GLN A 41 -0.15 10.38 3.44
C GLN A 41 -1.47 10.97 2.89
N ALA A 42 -1.69 10.94 1.57
CA ALA A 42 -2.97 11.31 0.98
C ALA A 42 -4.07 10.24 1.18
N GLN A 43 -3.69 9.02 1.54
CA GLN A 43 -4.56 7.84 1.61
C GLN A 43 -4.79 7.35 3.04
N SER A 44 -3.97 7.78 3.99
CA SER A 44 -4.03 7.35 5.39
C SER A 44 -3.69 8.51 6.35
N PRO A 45 -4.35 8.59 7.52
CA PRO A 45 -4.01 9.56 8.54
C PRO A 45 -2.56 9.40 9.03
N GLY A 46 -2.00 10.50 9.52
CA GLY A 46 -0.65 10.53 10.07
C GLY A 46 0.33 11.35 9.25
N ALA A 47 1.59 11.26 9.65
CA ALA A 47 2.69 11.99 9.06
C ALA A 47 4.00 11.21 9.16
N PHE A 48 4.92 11.54 8.25
CA PHE A 48 6.27 11.01 8.27
C PHE A 48 7.23 12.07 8.80
N VAL A 49 8.11 11.67 9.72
CA VAL A 49 9.21 12.51 10.22
C VAL A 49 10.55 11.84 9.92
N THR A 50 11.51 12.63 9.43
CA THR A 50 12.89 12.16 9.24
C THR A 50 13.65 12.33 10.55
N LEU A 51 14.29 11.25 10.98
CA LEU A 51 15.16 11.15 12.16
C LEU A 51 16.58 10.85 11.71
N THR A 52 17.54 10.85 12.64
CA THR A 52 18.95 10.60 12.33
C THR A 52 19.18 9.23 11.66
N ASP A 53 18.43 8.22 12.07
CA ASP A 53 18.62 6.83 11.62
C ASP A 53 17.58 6.37 10.58
N GLY A 54 16.66 7.25 10.17
CA GLY A 54 15.62 6.85 9.21
C GLY A 54 14.39 7.74 9.21
N VAL A 55 13.24 7.14 8.87
CA VAL A 55 11.97 7.85 8.77
C VAL A 55 10.90 7.05 9.51
N THR A 56 10.13 7.74 10.36
CA THR A 56 9.05 7.15 11.15
C THR A 56 7.71 7.71 10.71
N HIS A 57 6.72 6.83 10.57
CA HIS A 57 5.31 7.21 10.45
C HIS A 57 4.71 7.33 11.85
N TYR A 58 3.99 8.41 12.12
CA TYR A 58 3.28 8.61 13.37
C TYR A 58 1.92 9.25 13.11
N GLU A 59 1.00 9.07 14.05
CA GLU A 59 -0.28 9.74 14.06
C GLU A 59 -0.42 10.54 15.35
N MET A 60 -0.99 11.74 15.26
CA MET A 60 -1.33 12.56 16.41
C MET A 60 -2.84 12.76 16.43
N ALA A 61 -3.47 12.44 17.54
CA ALA A 61 -4.91 12.59 17.73
C ALA A 61 -5.20 13.16 19.11
N GLY A 62 -6.32 13.87 19.23
CA GLY A 62 -6.78 14.50 20.46
C GLY A 62 -6.57 16.03 20.50
N PRO A 63 -6.89 16.66 21.65
CA PRO A 63 -6.77 18.11 21.84
C PRO A 63 -5.31 18.58 21.78
N ALA A 64 -5.09 19.78 21.24
CA ALA A 64 -3.75 20.38 21.11
C ALA A 64 -3.06 20.65 22.46
N ASP A 65 -3.85 20.81 23.53
CA ASP A 65 -3.43 21.10 24.91
C ASP A 65 -3.63 19.91 25.87
N GLY A 66 -3.94 18.72 25.35
CA GLY A 66 -4.10 17.50 26.13
C GLY A 66 -2.78 16.96 26.68
N ARG A 67 -2.86 16.06 27.68
CA ARG A 67 -1.69 15.31 28.14
C ARG A 67 -1.24 14.34 27.05
N VAL A 68 0.04 14.42 26.67
CA VAL A 68 0.63 13.54 25.66
C VAL A 68 0.79 12.12 26.22
N ALA A 69 0.33 11.13 25.46
CA ALA A 69 0.60 9.71 25.68
C ALA A 69 1.23 9.13 24.40
N VAL A 70 2.30 8.35 24.55
CA VAL A 70 3.02 7.74 23.42
C VAL A 70 2.77 6.24 23.43
N LEU A 71 2.24 5.73 22.32
CA LEU A 71 1.99 4.30 22.10
C LEU A 71 3.17 3.74 21.32
N VAL A 72 3.94 2.83 21.94
CA VAL A 72 5.09 2.15 21.33
C VAL A 72 4.75 0.67 21.20
N HIS A 73 4.93 0.10 20.01
CA HIS A 73 4.62 -1.29 19.68
C HIS A 73 5.86 -2.09 19.28
#